data_AF-A0A914DBT0-F1
#
_entry.id   AF-A0A914DBT0-F1
#
_cell.length_a   1.000
_cell.length_b   1.000
_cell.length_c   1.000
_cell.angle_alpha   90.00
_cell.angle_beta   90.00
_cell.angle_gamma   90.00
#
_symmetry.space_group_name_H-M   'P 1'
#
loop_
_entity.id
_entity.type
_entity.pdbx_description
1 polymer ?
#
loop_
_entity_poly.entity_id
_entity_poly.type
_entity_poly.pdbx_seq_one_letter_code
_entity_poly.pdbx_strand_id
1 'polypeptide(L)' 'MPEQLTPIDIIWTKDSQAIELNDRTKYKSDYKIVGNTIIYTLRIASVSSQDDGQYACEGKNLPRSAQMVHVNA' A
#
# COMPACT_ATOMS: atom_id res chain seq x y z
N MET A 1 18.50 15.60 18.56
CA MET A 1 17.89 15.90 17.25
C MET A 1 16.85 14.83 16.99
N PRO A 2 15.58 15.14 16.70
CA PRO A 2 14.63 14.10 16.33
C PRO A 2 15.03 13.56 14.95
N GLU A 3 15.20 12.24 14.84
CA GLU A 3 15.42 11.56 13.56
C GLU A 3 14.27 11.91 12.62
N GLN A 4 14.56 12.64 11.55
CA GLN A 4 13.59 12.86 10.48
C GLN A 4 13.34 11.51 9.82
N LEU A 5 12.10 11.02 9.89
CA LEU A 5 11.69 9.80 9.22
C LEU A 5 11.70 10.05 7.70
N THR A 6 12.67 9.48 7.00
CA THR A 6 12.68 9.48 5.54
C THR A 6 11.66 8.46 5.02
N PRO A 7 10.87 8.79 3.99
CA PRO A 7 10.01 7.82 3.32
C PRO A 7 10.86 6.62 2.90
N ILE A 8 10.48 5.43 3.38
CA ILE A 8 11.10 4.16 2.99
C ILE A 8 10.42 3.69 1.71
N ASP A 9 11.20 3.08 0.81
CA ASP A 9 10.63 2.41 -0.37
C ASP A 9 9.81 1.20 0.08
N ILE A 10 8.49 1.28 -0.15
CA ILE A 10 7.56 0.17 0.06
C ILE A 10 7.04 -0.35 -1.28
N ILE A 11 6.64 -1.62 -1.26
CA ILE A 11 6.02 -2.32 -2.37
C ILE A 11 4.64 -2.74 -1.90
N TRP A 12 3.63 -2.40 -2.70
CA TRP A 12 2.29 -2.94 -2.54
C TRP A 12 2.16 -4.21 -3.36
N THR A 13 1.59 -5.27 -2.77
CA THR A 13 1.26 -6.50 -3.48
C THR A 13 -0.21 -6.84 -3.31
N LYS A 14 -0.79 -7.44 -4.37
CA LYS A 14 -2.10 -8.09 -4.37
C LYS A 14 -1.89 -9.55 -4.70
N ASP A 15 -2.34 -10.46 -3.83
CA ASP A 15 -2.21 -11.91 -4.03
C ASP A 15 -0.76 -12.35 -4.33
N SER A 16 0.20 -11.70 -3.66
CA SER A 16 1.66 -11.87 -3.83
C SER A 16 2.24 -11.34 -5.15
N GLN A 17 1.46 -10.65 -5.97
CA GLN A 17 1.93 -9.96 -7.18
C GLN A 17 2.09 -8.47 -6.91
N ALA A 18 3.19 -7.88 -7.38
CA ALA A 18 3.44 -6.45 -7.24
C ALA A 18 2.37 -5.63 -7.96
N ILE A 19 1.81 -4.64 -7.27
CA ILE A 19 0.87 -3.70 -7.86
C ILE A 19 1.68 -2.66 -8.64
N GLU A 20 1.41 -2.54 -9.93
CA GLU A 20 2.02 -1.50 -10.76
C GLU A 20 1.40 -0.14 -10.46
N LEU A 21 2.12 0.69 -9.69
CA LEU A 21 1.70 2.06 -9.35
C LEU A 21 1.95 3.06 -10.49
N ASN A 22 2.51 2.60 -11.61
CA ASN A 22 2.70 3.39 -12.82
C ASN A 22 1.35 3.78 -13.43
N ASP A 23 0.36 2.88 -13.33
CA ASP A 23 -1.03 3.16 -13.71
C ASP A 23 -1.78 3.87 -12.58
N ARG A 24 -1.67 5.20 -12.59
CA ARG A 24 -2.35 6.09 -11.64
C ARG A 24 -3.87 6.15 -11.82
N THR A 25 -4.45 5.44 -12.80
CA THR A 25 -5.90 5.41 -13.00
C THR A 25 -6.58 4.42 -12.06
N LYS A 26 -5.99 3.22 -11.87
CA LYS A 26 -6.52 2.18 -10.98
C LYS A 26 -5.98 2.28 -9.56
N TYR A 27 -4.66 2.38 -9.40
CA TYR A 27 -4.01 2.35 -8.10
C TYR A 27 -3.30 3.68 -7.83
N LYS A 28 -3.55 4.26 -6.66
CA LYS A 28 -2.86 5.47 -6.19
C LYS A 28 -2.27 5.21 -4.81
N SER A 29 -0.94 5.27 -4.70
CA SER A 29 -0.27 5.19 -3.40
C SER A 29 0.15 6.60 -2.95
N ASP A 30 -0.07 6.88 -1.67
CA ASP A 30 0.45 8.08 -0.99
C ASP A 30 1.08 7.69 0.35
N TYR A 31 1.78 8.64 0.98
CA TYR A 31 2.23 8.51 2.34
C TYR A 31 2.03 9.82 3.10
N LYS A 32 1.87 9.72 4.41
CA LYS A 32 1.86 10.86 5.33
C LYS A 32 2.67 10.55 6.58
N ILE A 33 3.33 11.56 7.13
CA ILE A 33 4.09 11.47 8.37
C ILE A 33 3.23 12.09 9.48
N VAL A 34 2.92 11.31 10.51
CA VAL A 34 2.15 11.73 11.69
C VAL A 34 2.99 11.47 12.92
N GLY A 35 3.59 12.52 13.48
CA GLY A 35 4.55 12.40 14.57
C GLY A 35 5.74 11.54 14.16
N ASN A 36 5.93 10.42 14.85
CA ASN A 36 7.00 9.44 14.59
C ASN A 36 6.51 8.21 13.81
N THR A 37 5.42 8.34 13.05
CA THR A 37 4.84 7.24 12.26
C THR A 37 4.66 7.66 10.81
N ILE A 38 5.12 6.83 9.87
CA ILE A 38 4.81 6.96 8.45
C ILE A 38 3.61 6.06 8.14
N ILE A 39 2.56 6.61 7.55
CA ILE A 39 1.38 5.88 7.12
C ILE A 39 1.35 5.89 5.61
N TYR A 40 1.39 4.71 5.01
CA TYR A 40 1.22 4.52 3.57
C TYR A 40 -0.22 4.14 3.25
N THR A 41 -0.80 4.78 2.25
CA THR A 41 -2.19 4.53 1.83
C THR A 41 -2.20 4.07 0.38
N LEU A 42 -2.82 2.93 0.11
CA LEU A 42 -3.19 2.52 -1.24
C LEU A 42 -4.67 2.81 -1.47
N ARG A 43 -4.98 3.52 -2.55
CA ARG A 43 -6.35 3.77 -3.00
C ARG A 43 -6.60 3.05 -4.32
N ILE A 44 -7.72 2.34 -4.38
CA ILE A 44 -8.18 1.61 -5.57
C ILE A 44 -9.37 2.37 -6.14
N ALA A 45 -9.27 2.83 -7.38
CA ALA A 45 -10.36 3.48 -8.09
C ALA A 45 -11.22 2.45 -8.84
N SER A 46 -12.50 2.77 -9.05
CA SER A 46 -13.45 1.95 -9.80
C SER A 46 -13.38 0.47 -9.39
N VAL A 47 -13.68 0.21 -8.11
CA VAL A 47 -13.54 -1.11 -7.50
C VAL A 47 -14.47 -2.12 -8.17
N SER A 48 -13.98 -3.33 -8.45
CA SER A 48 -14.74 -4.46 -8.98
C SER A 48 -14.43 -5.73 -8.19
N SER A 49 -15.19 -6.80 -8.43
CA SER A 49 -14.94 -8.12 -7.82
C SER A 49 -13.57 -8.73 -8.17
N GLN A 50 -12.83 -8.15 -9.12
CA GLN A 50 -11.45 -8.55 -9.42
C GLN A 50 -10.44 -7.96 -8.43
N ASP A 51 -10.84 -6.94 -7.67
CA ASP A 51 -10.02 -6.33 -6.62
C ASP A 51 -10.09 -7.11 -5.30
N ASP A 52 -10.96 -8.11 -5.18
CA ASP A 52 -10.92 -9.06 -4.07
C ASP A 52 -9.55 -9.73 -3.98
N GLY A 53 -8.98 -9.79 -2.77
CA GLY A 53 -7.72 -10.48 -2.55
C GLY A 53 -6.97 -10.04 -1.31
N GLN A 54 -5.77 -10.60 -1.15
CA GLN A 54 -4.87 -10.25 -0.08
C GLN A 54 -3.95 -9.11 -0.51
N TYR A 55 -4.10 -7.95 0.14
CA TYR A 55 -3.21 -6.82 -0.05
C TYR A 55 -2.13 -6.81 1.00
N ALA A 56 -0.89 -6.57 0.60
CA ALA A 56 0.21 -6.41 1.54
C ALA A 56 1.06 -5.18 1.23
N CYS A 57 1.58 -4.58 2.29
CA CYS A 57 2.63 -3.57 2.26
C CYS A 57 3.91 -4.20 2.82
N GLU A 58 4.98 -4.14 2.05
CA GLU A 58 6.29 -4.66 2.45
C GLU A 58 7.39 -3.69 2.03
N GLY A 59 8.48 -3.65 2.78
CA GLY A 59 9.62 -2.78 2.47
C GLY A 59 10.92 -3.47 2.86
N LYS A 60 12.05 -3.02 2.30
CA LYS A 60 13.36 -3.65 2.51
C LYS A 60 13.72 -3.87 3.99
N ASN A 61 13.27 -2.95 4.85
CA ASN A 61 13.53 -2.96 6.29
C ASN A 61 12.23 -2.93 7.13
N LEU A 62 11.08 -3.30 6.54
CA LEU A 62 9.79 -3.27 7.23
C LEU A 62 9.15 -4.67 7.21
N PRO A 63 8.56 -5.11 8.33
CA PRO A 63 7.81 -6.35 8.34
C PRO A 63 6.63 -6.28 7.35
N ARG A 64 6.39 -7.37 6.62
CA ARG A 64 5.24 -7.48 5.73
C ARG A 64 3.96 -7.40 6.55
N SER A 65 3.12 -6.42 6.24
CA SER A 65 1.77 -6.28 6.81
C SER A 65 0.75 -6.60 5.72
N ALA A 66 -0.06 -7.64 5.94
CA ALA A 66 -1.03 -8.11 4.94
C ALA A 66 -2.46 -8.13 5.52
N GLN A 67 -3.43 -7.82 4.67
CA GLN A 67 -4.84 -7.81 5.01
C GLN A 67 -5.68 -8.36 3.84
N MET A 68 -6.69 -9.17 4.17
CA MET A 68 -7.69 -9.62 3.20
C MET A 68 -8.70 -8.49 2.97
N VAL A 69 -8.88 -8.10 1.72
CA VAL A 69 -9.90 -7.13 1.30
C VAL A 69 -10.97 -7.88 0.54
N HIS A 70 -12.22 -7.76 0.99
CA HIS A 70 -13.37 -8.32 0.30
C HIS A 70 -14.17 -7.19 -0.34
N VAL A 71 -14.46 -7.31 -1.64
CA VAL A 71 -15.31 -6.38 -2.38
C VAL A 71 -16.68 -7.02 -2.54
N ASN A 72 -17.67 -6.42 -1.90
CA ASN A 72 -19.06 -6.79 -2.14
C ASN A 72 -19.51 -6.13 -3.45
N ALA A 73 -19.76 -6.95 -4.47
CA ALA A 73 -20.35 -6.53 -5.74
C ALA A 73 -21.88 -6.44 -5.63
#